data_AF-A0A3M8EBQ7-F1
#
_entry.id   AF-A0A3M8EBQ7-F1
#
_cell.length_a   1.000
_cell.length_b   1.000
_cell.length_c   1.000
_cell.angle_alpha   90.00
_cell.angle_beta   90.00
_cell.angle_gamma   90.00
#
_symmetry.space_group_name_H-M   'P 1'
#
loop_
_entity.id
_entity.type
_entity.pdbx_description
1 polymer ?
#
loop_
_entity_poly.entity_id
_entity_poly.type
_entity_poly.pdbx_seq_one_letter_code
_entity_poly.pdbx_strand_id
1 'polypeptide(L)'
;MNRLCKYIELYSEGTSYEKITIQPVRAKGLTAIDIFHFGWNIWKHFTVSKQDEIAIFLKKIFADHLRGVEPETIKRHLKDDELKGIVKIQENLQEHN
;
A
#
# COMPACT_ATOMS: atom_id res chain seq x y z
N MET A 1 2.62 2.76 23.67
CA MET A 1 3.04 2.39 22.30
C MET A 1 1.93 2.74 21.31
N ASN A 2 2.26 3.32 20.16
CA ASN A 2 1.28 3.71 19.15
C ASN A 2 0.64 2.45 18.52
N ARG A 3 -0.69 2.42 18.39
CA ARG A 3 -1.45 1.26 17.89
C ARG A 3 -1.00 0.83 16.50
N LEU A 4 -0.73 1.80 15.63
CA LEU A 4 -0.25 1.52 14.28
C LEU A 4 1.10 0.80 14.30
N CYS A 5 2.04 1.24 15.16
CA CYS A 5 3.34 0.60 15.29
C CYS A 5 3.22 -0.86 15.74
N LYS A 6 2.32 -1.17 16.69
CA LYS A 6 2.09 -2.55 17.13
C LYS A 6 1.57 -3.44 16.00
N TYR A 7 0.71 -2.92 15.13
CA TYR A 7 0.24 -3.69 13.98
C TYR A 7 1.32 -3.91 12.93
N ILE A 8 2.20 -2.94 12.72
CA ILE A 8 3.35 -3.08 11.79
C ILE A 8 4.36 -4.10 12.34
N GLU A 9 4.62 -4.09 13.64
CA GLU A 9 5.47 -5.09 14.31
C GLU A 9 4.92 -6.51 14.09
N LEU A 10 3.62 -6.72 14.36
CA LEU A 10 2.95 -8.00 14.11
C LEU A 10 3.00 -8.41 12.64
N TYR A 11 2.91 -7.45 11.71
CA TYR A 11 3.11 -7.70 10.28
C TYR A 11 4.51 -8.19 9.97
N SER A 12 5.52 -7.51 10.50
CA SER A 12 6.92 -7.85 10.27
C SER A 12 7.31 -9.22 10.83
N GLU A 13 6.61 -9.71 11.85
CA GLU A 13 6.82 -11.04 12.42
C GLU A 13 6.12 -12.15 11.63
N GLY A 14 5.33 -11.83 10.60
CA GLY A 14 4.56 -12.81 9.83
C GLY A 14 3.42 -13.45 10.62
N THR A 15 2.97 -12.81 11.70
CA THR A 15 1.91 -13.36 12.57
C THR A 15 0.56 -13.36 11.86
N SER A 16 -0.17 -14.48 11.91
CA SER A 16 -1.52 -14.57 11.33
C SER A 16 -2.50 -13.60 12.02
N TYR A 17 -3.17 -12.78 11.21
CA TYR A 17 -4.19 -11.82 11.62
C TYR A 17 -5.54 -12.43 12.01
N GLU A 18 -5.70 -13.75 11.89
CA GLU A 18 -6.99 -14.42 12.13
C GLU A 18 -7.40 -14.37 13.60
N LYS A 19 -6.42 -14.29 14.51
CA LYS A 19 -6.65 -14.31 15.97
C LYS A 19 -6.60 -12.94 16.62
N ILE A 20 -6.33 -11.88 15.86
CA ILE A 20 -6.11 -10.53 16.39
C ILE A 20 -7.30 -9.64 16.01
N THR A 21 -8.01 -9.13 17.02
CA THR A 21 -9.01 -8.08 16.83
C THR A 21 -8.30 -6.76 16.50
N ILE A 22 -8.24 -6.42 15.21
CA ILE A 22 -7.72 -5.13 14.73
C ILE A 22 -8.77 -4.05 15.00
N GLN A 23 -8.38 -3.00 15.70
CA GLN A 23 -9.17 -1.78 15.78
C GLN A 23 -8.69 -0.80 14.71
N PRO A 24 -9.58 -0.26 13.87
CA PRO A 24 -9.19 0.68 12.83
C PRO A 24 -8.42 1.88 13.40
N VAL A 25 -7.46 2.36 12.61
CA VAL A 25 -6.66 3.54 12.87
C VAL A 25 -7.10 4.63 11.90
N ARG A 26 -7.57 5.75 12.45
CA ARG A 26 -7.95 6.91 11.65
C ARG A 26 -6.77 7.85 11.47
N ALA A 27 -6.25 7.95 10.26
CA ALA A 27 -5.29 8.98 9.88
C ALA A 27 -6.01 10.23 9.35
N LYS A 28 -5.96 11.35 10.08
CA LYS A 28 -6.58 12.61 9.64
C LYS A 28 -5.80 13.20 8.45
N GLY A 29 -6.51 13.66 7.43
CA GLY A 29 -5.91 14.35 6.28
C GLY A 29 -5.26 13.44 5.23
N LEU A 30 -5.26 12.12 5.42
CA LEU A 30 -4.75 11.18 4.42
C LEU A 30 -5.86 10.70 3.49
N THR A 31 -5.51 10.54 2.21
CA THR A 31 -6.34 9.94 1.17
C THR A 31 -6.08 8.44 1.07
N ALA A 32 -6.93 7.71 0.33
CA ALA A 32 -6.69 6.29 0.05
C ALA A 32 -5.36 6.05 -0.69
N ILE A 33 -4.94 6.98 -1.55
CA ILE A 33 -3.68 6.92 -2.29
C ILE A 33 -2.48 6.96 -1.33
N ASP A 34 -2.54 7.82 -0.32
CA ASP A 34 -1.50 7.90 0.71
C ASP A 34 -1.37 6.58 1.47
N ILE A 35 -2.51 5.94 1.78
CA ILE A 35 -2.55 4.62 2.42
C ILE A 35 -1.96 3.54 1.49
N PHE A 36 -2.20 3.61 0.18
CA PHE A 36 -1.59 2.66 -0.76
C PHE A 36 -0.07 2.79 -0.84
N HIS A 37 0.45 4.02 -0.95
CA HIS A 37 1.90 4.25 -0.92
C HIS A 37 2.53 3.78 0.40
N PHE A 38 1.86 4.08 1.52
CA PHE A 38 2.29 3.61 2.83
C PHE A 38 2.33 2.08 2.91
N GLY A 39 1.29 1.42 2.40
CA GLY A 39 1.23 -0.03 2.30
C GLY A 39 2.32 -0.65 1.44
N TRP A 40 2.61 -0.02 0.30
CA TRP A 40 3.70 -0.46 -0.58
C TRP A 40 5.06 -0.34 0.10
N ASN A 41 5.31 0.76 0.82
CA ASN A 41 6.54 0.96 1.59
C ASN A 41 6.74 -0.13 2.64
N ILE A 42 5.68 -0.49 3.40
CA ILE A 42 5.73 -1.58 4.38
C ILE A 42 6.06 -2.91 3.70
N TRP A 43 5.31 -3.27 2.66
CA TRP A 43 5.50 -4.54 1.95
C TRP A 43 6.90 -4.66 1.34
N LYS A 44 7.40 -3.59 0.71
CA LYS A 44 8.74 -3.53 0.12
C LYS A 44 9.84 -3.64 1.17
N HIS A 45 9.66 -3.05 2.35
CA HIS A 45 10.68 -3.08 3.39
C HIS A 45 10.82 -4.45 4.04
N PHE A 46 9.70 -5.08 4.40
CA PHE A 46 9.74 -6.34 5.13
C PHE A 46 9.80 -7.55 4.21
N THR A 47 9.15 -7.51 3.04
CA THR A 47 9.08 -8.66 2.08
C THR A 47 8.60 -9.98 2.71
N VAL A 48 7.92 -9.90 3.85
CA VAL A 48 7.53 -11.05 4.70
C VAL A 48 6.30 -11.79 4.19
N SER A 49 5.49 -11.17 3.32
CA SER A 49 4.17 -11.67 2.95
C SER A 49 3.86 -11.48 1.46
N LYS A 50 2.85 -12.20 0.96
CA LYS A 50 2.31 -11.95 -0.38
C LYS A 50 1.59 -10.59 -0.44
N GLN A 51 1.46 -10.02 -1.65
CA GLN A 51 0.72 -8.76 -1.86
C GLN A 51 -0.74 -8.84 -1.37
N ASP A 52 -1.36 -10.01 -1.43
CA ASP A 52 -2.72 -10.23 -0.94
C ASP A 52 -2.84 -10.02 0.57
N GLU A 53 -1.83 -10.42 1.35
CA GLU A 53 -1.86 -10.31 2.81
C GLU A 53 -1.70 -8.87 3.28
N ILE A 54 -0.82 -8.09 2.64
CA ILE A 54 -0.70 -6.66 2.95
C ILE A 54 -1.96 -5.89 2.51
N ALA A 55 -2.63 -6.29 1.42
CA ALA A 55 -3.89 -5.68 1.01
C ALA A 55 -4.99 -5.89 2.08
N ILE A 56 -5.10 -7.10 2.62
CA ILE A 56 -6.02 -7.43 3.72
C ILE A 56 -5.64 -6.66 5.00
N PHE A 57 -4.36 -6.60 5.33
CA PHE A 57 -3.83 -5.86 6.47
C PHE A 57 -4.23 -4.38 6.43
N LEU A 58 -3.98 -3.71 5.30
CA LEU A 58 -4.33 -2.30 5.12
C LEU A 58 -5.83 -2.08 5.21
N LYS A 59 -6.64 -2.97 4.61
CA LYS A 59 -8.10 -2.86 4.67
C LYS A 59 -8.65 -2.99 6.10
N LYS A 60 -8.02 -3.81 6.95
CA LYS A 60 -8.40 -3.96 8.36
C LYS A 60 -7.99 -2.75 9.19
N ILE A 61 -6.77 -2.25 9.02
CA ILE A 61 -6.23 -1.15 9.84
C ILE A 61 -6.81 0.20 9.40
N PHE A 62 -6.89 0.44 8.10
CA PHE A 62 -7.39 1.69 7.53
C PHE A 62 -8.81 1.52 6.98
N ALA A 63 -9.67 0.84 7.75
CA ALA A 63 -11.04 0.53 7.35
C ALA A 63 -11.86 1.78 6.99
N ASP A 64 -11.62 2.91 7.68
CA ASP A 64 -12.29 4.18 7.38
C ASP A 64 -11.86 4.75 6.01
N HIS A 65 -10.57 4.67 5.70
CA HIS A 65 -10.01 5.17 4.43
C HIS A 65 -10.32 4.26 3.25
N LEU A 66 -10.49 2.95 3.50
CA LEU A 66 -10.63 1.92 2.48
C LEU A 66 -12.02 1.26 2.47
N ARG A 67 -13.02 1.88 3.11
CA ARG A 67 -14.37 1.32 3.31
C ARG A 67 -15.05 0.84 2.01
N GLY A 68 -14.77 1.51 0.89
CA GLY A 68 -15.31 1.17 -0.44
C GLY A 68 -14.30 0.57 -1.42
N VAL A 69 -13.08 0.25 -0.99
CA VAL A 69 -12.01 -0.21 -1.88
C VAL A 69 -11.87 -1.72 -1.78
N GLU A 70 -11.99 -2.45 -2.90
CA GLU A 70 -11.82 -3.90 -2.90
C GLU A 70 -10.36 -4.31 -2.66
N PRO A 71 -10.08 -5.47 -2.02
CA PRO A 71 -8.72 -5.93 -1.78
C PRO A 71 -7.88 -6.05 -3.07
N GLU A 72 -8.51 -6.46 -4.17
CA GLU A 72 -7.86 -6.53 -5.48
C GLU A 72 -7.45 -5.15 -6.01
N THR A 73 -8.27 -4.13 -5.76
CA THR A 73 -7.91 -2.73 -6.07
C THR A 73 -6.70 -2.30 -5.25
N ILE A 74 -6.68 -2.59 -3.94
CA ILE A 74 -5.54 -2.29 -3.08
C ILE A 74 -4.28 -2.96 -3.65
N LYS A 75 -4.35 -4.26 -3.97
CA LYS A 75 -3.24 -5.03 -4.57
C LYS A 75 -2.71 -4.41 -5.86
N ARG A 76 -3.60 -3.94 -6.75
CA ARG A 76 -3.20 -3.26 -7.99
C ARG A 76 -2.43 -1.96 -7.73
N HIS A 77 -2.77 -1.25 -6.65
CA HIS A 77 -2.11 -0.02 -6.22
C HIS A 77 -0.86 -0.25 -5.35
N LEU A 78 -0.63 -1.46 -4.85
CA LEU A 78 0.60 -1.88 -4.17
C LEU A 78 1.73 -2.22 -5.18
N LYS A 79 1.81 -1.44 -6.25
CA LYS A 79 2.88 -1.49 -7.23
C LYS A 79 3.31 -0.06 -7.47
N ASP A 80 4.59 0.20 -7.25
CA ASP A 80 5.22 1.37 -7.82
C ASP A 80 5.41 1.08 -9.31
N ASP A 81 4.87 1.95 -10.14
CA ASP A 81 5.20 1.95 -11.56
C ASP A 81 6.49 2.77 -11.65
N GLU A 82 7.63 2.08 -11.70
CA GLU A 82 8.97 2.70 -11.70
C GLU A 82 9.15 3.67 -12.89
N LEU A 83 8.26 3.63 -13.89
CA LEU A 83 8.25 4.51 -15.05
C LEU A 83 7.30 5.71 -14.90
N LYS A 84 6.51 5.77 -13.82
CA LYS A 84 5.54 6.83 -13.60
C LYS A 84 6.25 8.15 -13.31
N GLY A 85 6.04 9.13 -14.20
CA GLY A 85 6.71 10.43 -14.12
C GLY A 85 8.03 10.52 -14.88
N ILE A 86 8.46 9.45 -15.57
CA ILE A 86 9.57 9.54 -16.51
C ILE A 86 9.04 10.12 -17.83
N VAL A 87 9.43 11.36 -18.14
CA VAL A 87 9.22 11.97 -19.45
C VAL A 87 10.28 11.40 -20.40
N LYS A 88 9.87 10.48 -21.29
CA LYS A 88 10.76 9.93 -22.31
C LYS A 88 10.95 10.98 -23.42
N ILE A 89 12.18 11.46 -23.60
CA ILE A 89 12.52 12.29 -24.76
C ILE A 89 12.63 11.35 -25.96
N GLN A 90 11.74 11.49 -26.94
CA GLN A 90 11.85 10.76 -28.21
C GLN A 90 12.78 11.55 -29.14
N GLU A 91 13.88 10.94 -29.57
CA GLU A 91 14.89 11.58 -30.45
C GLU A 91 14.41 11.77 -31.91
N ASN A 92 13.19 11.34 -32.26
CA ASN A 92 12.70 11.45 -33.62
C ASN A 92 12.07 12.81 -33.89
N LEU A 93 12.93 13.82 -34.03
CA LEU A 93 12.61 15.01 -34.80
C LEU A 93 12.64 14.58 -36.27
N GLN A 94 11.48 14.29 -36.86
CA GLN A 94 11.43 14.09 -38.31
C GLN A 94 11.94 15.38 -38.97
N GLU A 95 13.13 15.31 -39.56
CA GLU A 95 13.65 16.38 -40.41
C GLU A 95 12.68 16.49 -41.59
N HIS A 96 11.92 17.59 -41.61
CA HIS A 96 11.08 17.93 -42.74
C HIS A 96 12.01 18.25 -43.92
N ASN A 97 12.12 17.31 -44.85
CA ASN A 97 12.73 17.53 -46.18
C ASN A 97 11.94 18.58 -46.97
#